data_AF-A0A067MJA5-F1
#
_entry.id   AF-A0A067MJA5-F1
#
_cell.length_a   1.000
_cell.length_b   1.000
_cell.length_c   1.000
_cell.angle_alpha   90.00
_cell.angle_beta   90.00
_cell.angle_gamma   90.00
#
_symmetry.space_group_name_H-M   'P 1'
#
loop_
_entity.id
_entity.type
_entity.pdbx_description
1 polymer ?
#
loop_
_entity_poly.entity_id
_entity_poly.type
_entity_poly.pdbx_seq_one_letter_code
_entity_poly.pdbx_strand_id
1 'polypeptide(L)'
;MSPPLVANSLAFYFSANSMRNAVVTGSDVSYEITTPREIYHSGDRVTTITRVNRDGKKVIAGEYVWPPFKEARARMLSADRSTLGDWVPMSDFVRKTLGDMIRTSRTFSGTNGVQYKWSTKGVFGQHMTLTLDSDASARDSYALAVFHHPRHNIGLREVRKAYLEVSPNVQDDLDIILVTFLMVERKRRDREKRRQAG
;
A
#
# COMPACT_ATOMS: atom_id res chain seq x y z
N MET A 1 -17.20 4.30 -14.47
CA MET A 1 -15.97 3.76 -15.06
C MET A 1 -15.76 2.38 -14.49
N SER A 2 -15.62 1.35 -15.34
CA SER A 2 -15.21 0.02 -14.89
C SER A 2 -13.78 0.09 -14.34
N PRO A 3 -13.45 -0.65 -13.27
CA PRO A 3 -12.09 -0.68 -12.76
C PRO A 3 -11.13 -1.21 -13.84
N PRO A 4 -9.90 -0.69 -13.93
CA PRO A 4 -8.90 -1.25 -14.84
C PRO A 4 -8.65 -2.71 -14.50
N LEU A 5 -8.52 -3.56 -15.52
CA LEU A 5 -8.29 -5.00 -15.36
C LEU A 5 -6.78 -5.25 -15.21
N VAL A 6 -6.42 -6.17 -14.31
CA VAL A 6 -5.06 -6.71 -14.18
C VAL A 6 -5.07 -8.10 -14.81
N ALA A 7 -4.29 -8.32 -15.87
CA ALA A 7 -4.24 -9.62 -16.54
C ALA A 7 -3.61 -10.68 -15.63
N ASN A 8 -4.22 -11.87 -15.55
CA ASN A 8 -3.76 -13.03 -14.77
C ASN A 8 -3.44 -12.70 -13.31
N SER A 9 -4.31 -11.95 -12.65
CA SER A 9 -4.03 -11.35 -11.35
C SER A 9 -4.10 -12.29 -10.16
N LEU A 10 -3.35 -11.95 -9.12
CA LEU A 10 -3.39 -12.54 -7.79
C LEU A 10 -4.17 -11.59 -6.86
N ALA A 11 -5.14 -12.14 -6.12
CA ALA A 11 -5.94 -11.36 -5.18
C ALA A 11 -5.43 -11.51 -3.75
N PHE A 12 -5.21 -10.38 -3.08
CA PHE A 12 -4.73 -10.28 -1.70
C PHE A 12 -5.83 -9.69 -0.81
N TYR A 13 -6.54 -10.53 -0.05
CA TYR A 13 -7.71 -10.15 0.73
C TYR A 13 -7.33 -9.64 2.11
N PHE A 14 -7.92 -8.51 2.52
CA PHE A 14 -7.73 -7.95 3.84
C PHE A 14 -8.71 -8.59 4.83
N SER A 15 -8.22 -9.01 6.00
CA SER A 15 -9.05 -9.59 7.07
C SER A 15 -10.04 -8.56 7.64
N ALA A 16 -9.64 -7.29 7.65
CA ALA A 16 -10.45 -6.13 8.00
C ALA A 16 -10.09 -4.96 7.09
N ASN A 17 -11.03 -4.05 6.83
CA ASN A 17 -10.78 -2.81 6.06
C ASN A 17 -9.95 -1.78 6.86
N SER A 18 -8.74 -2.17 7.29
CA SER A 18 -7.84 -1.39 8.14
C SER A 18 -6.40 -1.44 7.61
N MET A 19 -5.67 -0.33 7.75
CA MET A 19 -4.25 -0.23 7.39
C MET A 19 -3.32 -0.58 8.56
N ARG A 20 -3.89 -1.10 9.65
CA ARG A 20 -3.23 -1.48 10.90
C ARG A 20 -3.95 -2.70 11.48
N ASN A 21 -3.21 -3.57 12.17
CA ASN A 21 -3.80 -4.72 12.87
C ASN A 21 -4.73 -5.52 11.95
N ALA A 22 -4.21 -5.91 10.79
CA ALA A 22 -4.92 -6.62 9.74
C ALA A 22 -4.01 -7.69 9.13
N VAL A 23 -4.62 -8.70 8.52
CA VAL A 23 -3.92 -9.74 7.75
C VAL A 23 -4.30 -9.58 6.29
N VAL A 24 -3.33 -9.66 5.40
CA VAL A 24 -3.52 -9.63 3.95
C VAL A 24 -3.17 -11.01 3.40
N THR A 25 -4.15 -11.75 2.89
CA THR A 25 -3.97 -13.14 2.48
C THR A 25 -3.99 -13.26 0.96
N GLY A 26 -2.90 -13.76 0.37
CA GLY A 26 -2.82 -14.22 -1.02
C GLY A 26 -2.78 -15.74 -1.13
N SER A 27 -2.53 -16.27 -2.34
CA SER A 27 -2.44 -17.71 -2.61
C SER A 27 -1.24 -18.38 -1.93
N ASP A 28 -0.05 -17.78 -2.06
CA ASP A 28 1.23 -18.40 -1.68
C ASP A 28 1.90 -17.70 -0.49
N VAL A 29 1.40 -16.52 -0.12
CA VAL A 29 1.96 -15.68 0.93
C VAL A 29 0.85 -14.90 1.62
N SER A 30 1.03 -14.64 2.90
CA SER A 30 0.20 -13.70 3.65
C SER A 30 1.05 -12.65 4.35
N TYR A 31 0.45 -11.54 4.74
CA TYR A 31 1.11 -10.46 5.46
C TYR A 31 0.36 -10.13 6.73
N GLU A 32 1.07 -10.10 7.85
CA GLU A 32 0.56 -9.65 9.14
C GLU A 32 0.98 -8.19 9.33
N ILE A 33 0.00 -7.29 9.46
CA ILE A 33 0.21 -5.87 9.70
C ILE A 33 -0.08 -5.60 11.17
N THR A 34 0.95 -5.30 11.95
CA THR A 34 0.83 -5.10 13.40
C THR A 34 1.21 -3.68 13.78
N THR A 35 0.33 -3.00 14.50
CA THR A 35 0.63 -1.71 15.14
C THR A 35 0.32 -1.81 16.63
N PRO A 36 1.31 -1.60 17.53
CA PRO A 36 1.09 -1.60 18.97
C PRO A 36 -0.07 -0.68 19.37
N ARG A 37 -0.94 -1.18 20.24
CA ARG A 37 -2.14 -0.46 20.72
C ARG A 37 -1.86 0.46 21.88
N GLU A 38 -0.73 0.27 22.57
CA GLU A 38 -0.45 0.91 23.84
C GLU A 38 -0.24 2.42 23.70
N ILE A 39 -0.89 3.16 24.61
CA ILE A 39 -0.93 4.63 24.62
C ILE A 39 0.26 5.20 25.40
N TYR A 40 0.91 4.37 26.24
CA TYR A 40 1.94 4.76 27.21
C TYR A 40 3.39 4.66 26.71
N HIS A 41 3.62 4.39 25.43
CA HIS A 41 4.99 4.41 24.91
C HIS A 41 5.47 5.86 24.75
N SER A 42 6.59 6.19 25.38
CA SER A 42 7.36 7.43 25.21
C SER A 42 8.09 7.49 23.86
N GLY A 43 7.48 6.95 22.80
CA GLY A 43 8.13 6.74 21.51
C GLY A 43 7.16 6.60 20.34
N ASP A 44 7.75 6.48 19.16
CA ASP A 44 7.04 6.36 17.89
C ASP A 44 6.33 5.00 17.77
N ARG A 45 5.04 5.00 17.41
CA ARG A 45 4.30 3.76 17.13
C ARG A 45 4.73 3.18 15.78
N VAL A 46 5.56 2.16 15.82
CA VAL A 46 6.02 1.42 14.65
C VAL A 46 4.92 0.46 14.18
N THR A 47 4.56 0.52 12.90
CA THR A 47 3.75 -0.50 12.24
C THR A 47 4.69 -1.44 11.51
N THR A 48 4.64 -2.72 11.85
CA THR A 48 5.47 -3.77 11.24
C THR A 48 4.62 -4.57 10.26
N ILE A 49 5.14 -4.78 9.05
CA ILE A 49 4.56 -5.64 8.01
C ILE A 49 5.41 -6.90 7.94
N THR A 50 4.84 -8.03 8.34
CA THR A 50 5.53 -9.32 8.36
C THR A 50 4.97 -10.21 7.26
N ARG A 51 5.82 -10.59 6.31
CA ARG A 51 5.55 -11.62 5.31
C ARG A 51 5.56 -13.00 5.97
N VAL A 52 4.53 -13.79 5.73
CA VAL A 52 4.41 -15.19 6.17
C VAL A 52 4.32 -16.06 4.92
N ASN A 53 5.37 -16.82 4.67
CA ASN A 53 5.45 -17.74 3.54
C ASN A 53 4.60 -18.99 3.77
N ARG A 54 4.40 -19.79 2.72
CA ARG A 54 3.63 -21.05 2.77
C ARG A 54 4.18 -22.08 3.76
N ASP A 55 5.48 -22.06 4.02
CA ASP A 55 6.16 -22.89 5.03
C ASP A 55 5.99 -22.38 6.46
N GLY A 56 5.26 -21.26 6.65
CA GLY A 56 5.08 -20.59 7.93
C GLY A 56 6.24 -19.69 8.34
N LYS A 57 7.32 -19.62 7.55
CA LYS A 57 8.46 -18.75 7.84
C LYS A 57 8.03 -17.29 7.80
N LYS A 58 8.36 -16.57 8.86
CA LYS A 58 8.07 -15.14 9.01
C LYS A 58 9.30 -14.30 8.69
N VAL A 59 9.12 -13.27 7.88
CA VAL A 59 10.16 -12.31 7.49
C VAL A 59 9.55 -10.91 7.55
N ILE A 60 10.23 -9.95 8.16
CA ILE A 60 9.77 -8.56 8.14
C ILE A 60 9.95 -8.03 6.71
N ALA A 61 8.87 -7.60 6.06
CA ALA A 61 8.91 -6.99 4.74
C ALA A 61 9.29 -5.51 4.83
N GLY A 62 8.75 -4.82 5.84
CA GLY A 62 9.08 -3.43 6.13
C GLY A 62 8.36 -2.92 7.35
N GLU A 63 8.71 -1.71 7.74
CA GLU A 63 8.13 -1.01 8.87
C GLU A 63 7.86 0.44 8.52
N TYR A 64 6.84 1.03 9.13
CA TYR A 64 6.62 2.46 9.02
C TYR A 64 6.12 3.08 10.33
N VAL A 65 6.56 4.31 10.57
CA VAL A 65 6.14 5.16 11.68
C VAL A 65 5.26 6.27 11.12
N TRP A 66 4.20 6.61 11.85
CA TRP A 66 3.22 7.59 11.40
C TRP A 66 2.74 8.45 12.57
N PRO A 67 3.54 9.47 12.92
CA PRO A 67 3.28 10.35 14.04
C PRO A 67 2.26 11.44 13.64
N PRO A 68 1.47 11.98 14.59
CA PRO A 68 0.44 12.98 14.28
C PRO A 68 0.99 14.32 13.79
N PHE A 69 2.21 14.69 14.17
CA PHE A 69 2.80 16.03 13.95
C PHE A 69 4.19 16.02 13.31
N LYS A 70 4.74 14.85 12.95
CA LYS A 70 6.04 14.75 12.27
C LYS A 70 5.85 14.04 10.93
N GLU A 71 6.89 14.07 10.11
CA GLU A 71 6.88 13.33 8.87
C GLU A 71 6.83 11.82 9.13
N ALA A 72 5.96 11.11 8.42
CA ALA A 72 5.95 9.65 8.43
C ALA A 72 7.24 9.13 7.80
N ARG A 73 7.73 7.99 8.25
CA ARG A 73 8.98 7.37 7.75
C ARG A 73 8.80 5.88 7.63
N ALA A 74 9.50 5.26 6.70
CA ALA A 74 9.47 3.83 6.47
C ALA A 74 10.87 3.27 6.29
N ARG A 75 11.02 1.98 6.54
CA ARG A 75 12.21 1.21 6.21
C ARG A 75 11.81 -0.14 5.65
N MET A 76 12.57 -0.64 4.71
CA MET A 76 12.35 -1.94 4.07
C MET A 76 13.40 -2.93 4.53
N LEU A 77 13.08 -4.21 4.40
CA LEU A 77 14.11 -5.23 4.40
C LEU A 77 15.10 -4.95 3.26
N SER A 78 16.40 -5.02 3.56
CA SER A 78 17.48 -4.82 2.60
C SER A 78 17.40 -5.84 1.46
N ALA A 79 18.03 -5.51 0.32
CA ALA A 79 18.03 -6.37 -0.86
C ALA A 79 18.65 -7.75 -0.62
N ASP A 80 19.63 -7.85 0.29
CA ASP A 80 20.25 -9.11 0.73
C ASP A 80 19.38 -9.88 1.75
N ARG A 81 18.21 -9.33 2.11
CA ARG A 81 17.22 -9.91 3.04
C ARG A 81 17.77 -10.23 4.43
N SER A 82 18.86 -9.59 4.83
CA SER A 82 19.54 -9.87 6.10
C SER A 82 19.11 -8.92 7.22
N THR A 83 18.84 -7.65 6.90
CA THR A 83 18.61 -6.59 7.89
C THR A 83 17.55 -5.60 7.43
N LEU A 84 16.97 -4.84 8.37
CA LEU A 84 16.16 -3.69 8.01
C LEU A 84 17.08 -2.52 7.65
N GLY A 85 16.80 -1.87 6.53
CA GLY A 85 17.52 -0.67 6.11
C GLY A 85 17.22 0.54 7.01
N ASP A 86 17.77 1.68 6.61
CA ASP A 86 17.59 2.94 7.31
C ASP A 86 16.16 3.48 7.20
N TRP A 87 15.79 4.30 8.16
CA TRP A 87 14.54 5.04 8.13
C TRP A 87 14.58 6.12 7.06
N VAL A 88 13.71 5.98 6.06
CA VAL A 88 13.54 6.93 4.95
C VAL A 88 12.27 7.76 5.18
N PRO A 89 12.33 9.10 5.08
CA PRO A 89 11.14 9.95 5.11
C PRO A 89 10.12 9.53 4.05
N MET A 90 8.82 9.64 4.34
CA MET A 90 7.77 9.26 3.39
C MET A 90 7.85 10.08 2.10
N SER A 91 8.26 11.34 2.18
CA SER A 91 8.43 12.18 0.98
C SER A 91 9.50 11.65 0.03
N ASP A 92 10.53 10.99 0.56
CA ASP A 92 11.61 10.38 -0.23
C ASP A 92 11.26 8.95 -0.64
N PHE A 93 10.60 8.20 0.24
CA PHE A 93 10.20 6.81 0.00
C PHE A 93 9.06 6.70 -1.03
N VAL A 94 8.09 7.62 -0.97
CA VAL A 94 6.91 7.65 -1.84
C VAL A 94 6.68 9.10 -2.29
N ARG A 95 7.43 9.48 -3.33
CA ARG A 95 7.54 10.84 -3.87
C ARG A 95 6.24 11.32 -4.49
N LYS A 96 5.99 12.63 -4.43
CA LYS A 96 4.91 13.24 -5.22
C LYS A 96 5.34 13.28 -6.69
N THR A 97 4.45 12.88 -7.60
CA THR A 97 4.69 13.05 -9.03
C THR A 97 4.74 14.55 -9.37
N LEU A 98 5.85 15.02 -9.93
CA LEU A 98 6.02 16.41 -10.38
C LEU A 98 5.11 16.68 -11.60
N GLY A 99 4.55 17.88 -11.68
CA GLY A 99 3.69 18.31 -12.80
C GLY A 99 2.21 17.88 -12.73
N ASP A 100 1.83 17.03 -11.77
CA ASP A 100 0.45 16.59 -11.60
C ASP A 100 -0.31 17.52 -10.62
N MET A 101 -0.73 18.69 -11.11
CA MET A 101 -1.41 19.70 -10.28
C MET A 101 -2.79 19.27 -9.76
N ILE A 102 -3.36 18.17 -10.29
CA ILE A 102 -4.74 17.75 -10.01
C ILE A 102 -4.80 16.38 -9.31
N ARG A 103 -3.83 15.47 -9.51
CA ARG A 103 -3.94 14.10 -8.97
C ARG A 103 -3.00 13.85 -7.79
N THR A 104 -3.49 13.05 -6.85
CA THR A 104 -2.73 12.55 -5.69
C THR A 104 -1.80 11.40 -6.04
N SER A 105 -1.15 11.47 -7.19
CA SER A 105 -0.22 10.46 -7.69
C SER A 105 1.06 10.42 -6.85
N ARG A 106 1.62 9.23 -6.66
CA ARG A 106 2.86 9.01 -5.91
C ARG A 106 3.75 8.00 -6.61
N THR A 107 5.06 8.25 -6.62
CA THR A 107 6.05 7.37 -7.25
C THR A 107 7.01 6.78 -6.24
N PHE A 108 7.48 5.57 -6.51
CA PHE A 108 8.49 4.88 -5.71
C PHE A 108 9.32 3.95 -6.59
N SER A 109 10.44 3.51 -6.09
CA SER A 109 11.35 2.59 -6.78
C SER A 109 11.19 1.18 -6.22
N GLY A 110 11.04 0.18 -7.08
CA GLY A 110 11.10 -1.24 -6.72
C GLY A 110 12.50 -1.71 -6.33
N THR A 111 12.62 -2.97 -5.94
CA THR A 111 13.91 -3.59 -5.57
C THR A 111 14.89 -3.60 -6.73
N ASN A 112 14.39 -3.67 -7.97
CA ASN A 112 15.20 -3.70 -9.19
C ASN A 112 15.40 -2.31 -9.82
N GLY A 113 15.10 -1.22 -9.10
CA GLY A 113 15.21 0.16 -9.59
C GLY A 113 14.07 0.60 -10.53
N VAL A 114 13.15 -0.30 -10.87
CA VAL A 114 11.94 0.00 -11.66
C VAL A 114 11.11 1.06 -10.95
N GLN A 115 10.69 2.10 -11.67
CA GLN A 115 9.83 3.15 -11.11
C GLN A 115 8.37 2.78 -11.26
N TYR A 116 7.64 2.88 -10.16
CA TYR A 116 6.21 2.63 -10.08
C TYR A 116 5.45 3.88 -9.68
N LYS A 117 4.17 3.95 -10.06
CA LYS A 117 3.27 5.05 -9.75
C LYS A 117 1.93 4.57 -9.21
N TRP A 118 1.64 4.92 -7.96
CA TRP A 118 0.29 4.88 -7.40
C TRP A 118 -0.51 6.07 -7.91
N SER A 119 -1.61 5.80 -8.59
CA SER A 119 -2.57 6.79 -9.05
C SER A 119 -3.89 6.58 -8.33
N THR A 120 -4.43 7.63 -7.72
CA THR A 120 -5.79 7.64 -7.16
C THR A 120 -6.71 8.40 -8.10
N LYS A 121 -7.81 7.77 -8.54
CA LYS A 121 -8.86 8.37 -9.38
C LYS A 121 -10.22 8.31 -8.68
N GLY A 122 -11.17 9.11 -9.19
CA GLY A 122 -12.55 9.16 -8.71
C GLY A 122 -12.77 10.12 -7.54
N VAL A 123 -14.05 10.32 -7.20
CA VAL A 123 -14.47 11.17 -6.07
C VAL A 123 -13.93 10.54 -4.78
N PHE A 124 -13.26 11.35 -3.94
CA PHE A 124 -12.55 10.90 -2.73
C PHE A 124 -11.41 9.88 -2.93
N GLY A 125 -10.95 9.66 -4.18
CA GLY A 125 -9.83 8.75 -4.47
C GLY A 125 -10.19 7.28 -4.30
N GLN A 126 -11.43 6.89 -4.59
CA GLN A 126 -11.95 5.52 -4.44
C GLN A 126 -11.28 4.47 -5.34
N HIS A 127 -10.51 4.87 -6.35
CA HIS A 127 -9.81 3.92 -7.21
C HIS A 127 -8.32 4.15 -7.09
N MET A 128 -7.62 3.19 -6.48
CA MET A 128 -6.16 3.23 -6.41
C MET A 128 -5.57 2.17 -7.33
N THR A 129 -4.69 2.59 -8.21
CA THR A 129 -4.06 1.75 -9.24
C THR A 129 -2.57 1.99 -9.25
N LEU A 130 -1.80 0.90 -9.35
CA LEU A 130 -0.37 0.92 -9.59
C LEU A 130 -0.11 0.74 -11.08
N THR A 131 0.77 1.58 -11.63
CA THR A 131 1.30 1.42 -13.00
C THR A 131 2.82 1.56 -12.96
N LEU A 132 3.48 1.21 -14.07
CA LEU A 132 4.84 1.68 -14.29
C LEU A 132 4.85 3.21 -14.40
N ASP A 133 5.93 3.83 -13.96
CA ASP A 133 6.18 5.24 -14.20
C ASP A 133 6.97 5.42 -15.50
N SER A 134 6.39 4.97 -16.61
CA SER A 134 6.88 5.26 -17.95
C SER A 134 6.44 6.65 -18.38
N ASP A 135 7.23 7.28 -19.24
CA ASP A 135 6.99 8.63 -19.77
C ASP A 135 5.55 8.79 -20.29
N ALA A 136 4.98 9.98 -20.10
CA ALA A 136 3.54 10.27 -20.11
C ALA A 136 2.78 10.03 -21.44
N SER A 137 3.44 9.46 -22.46
CA SER A 137 2.91 9.18 -23.79
C SER A 137 2.27 7.80 -23.95
N ALA A 138 2.51 6.86 -23.03
CA ALA A 138 1.84 5.55 -23.06
C ALA A 138 0.39 5.68 -22.57
N ARG A 139 -0.54 5.95 -23.49
CA ARG A 139 -1.99 6.04 -23.22
C ARG A 139 -2.59 4.76 -22.60
N ASP A 140 -1.86 3.64 -22.63
CA ASP A 140 -2.30 2.33 -22.18
C ASP A 140 -1.31 1.65 -21.20
N SER A 141 -0.85 2.37 -20.17
CA SER A 141 -0.08 1.71 -19.10
C SER A 141 -0.99 0.72 -18.36
N TYR A 142 -0.76 -0.59 -18.56
CA TYR A 142 -1.49 -1.65 -17.87
C TYR A 142 -1.38 -1.51 -16.35
N ALA A 143 -2.48 -1.79 -15.66
CA ALA A 143 -2.50 -1.80 -14.20
C ALA A 143 -1.70 -2.99 -13.69
N LEU A 144 -0.70 -2.71 -12.86
CA LEU A 144 0.11 -3.71 -12.16
C LEU A 144 -0.52 -4.11 -10.82
N ALA A 145 -1.29 -3.21 -10.22
CA ALA A 145 -2.10 -3.53 -9.06
C ALA A 145 -3.32 -2.61 -8.98
N VAL A 146 -4.43 -3.10 -8.43
CA VAL A 146 -5.68 -2.36 -8.24
C VAL A 146 -6.26 -2.66 -6.87
N PHE A 147 -6.54 -1.62 -6.10
CA PHE A 147 -7.22 -1.78 -4.82
C PHE A 147 -8.73 -1.72 -5.00
N HIS A 148 -9.39 -2.72 -4.42
CA HIS A 148 -10.83 -2.85 -4.40
C HIS A 148 -11.33 -2.66 -2.97
N HIS A 149 -12.08 -1.57 -2.76
CA HIS A 149 -12.74 -1.31 -1.48
C HIS A 149 -13.78 -2.40 -1.14
N PRO A 150 -14.08 -2.57 0.16
CA PRO A 150 -15.10 -3.51 0.58
C PRO A 150 -16.46 -3.09 0.03
N ARG A 151 -17.26 -4.08 -0.37
CA ARG A 151 -18.62 -3.85 -0.87
C ARG A 151 -19.60 -4.25 0.21
N HIS A 152 -20.54 -3.35 0.51
CA HIS A 152 -21.63 -3.61 1.44
C HIS A 152 -22.95 -3.72 0.68
N ASN A 153 -23.91 -4.49 1.19
CA ASN A 153 -25.28 -4.49 0.67
C ASN A 153 -26.08 -3.31 1.25
N ILE A 154 -27.36 -3.22 0.87
CA ILE A 154 -28.29 -2.17 1.35
C ILE A 154 -28.41 -2.17 2.88
N GLY A 155 -28.25 -3.33 3.53
CA GLY A 155 -28.25 -3.47 4.98
C GLY A 155 -26.89 -3.27 5.65
N LEU A 156 -25.92 -2.63 4.98
CA LEU A 156 -24.54 -2.38 5.47
C LEU A 156 -23.76 -3.65 5.85
N ARG A 157 -24.22 -4.84 5.46
CA ARG A 157 -23.47 -6.08 5.63
C ARG A 157 -22.40 -6.16 4.56
N GLU A 158 -21.17 -6.45 4.97
CA GLU A 158 -20.06 -6.68 4.03
C GLU A 158 -20.35 -7.93 3.18
N VAL A 159 -20.43 -7.74 1.87
CA VAL A 159 -20.63 -8.80 0.85
C VAL A 159 -19.30 -9.20 0.22
N ARG A 160 -18.34 -8.28 0.20
CA ARG A 160 -17.00 -8.51 -0.35
C ARG A 160 -15.98 -7.75 0.50
N LYS A 161 -14.98 -8.47 1.00
CA LYS A 161 -13.82 -7.88 1.67
C LYS A 161 -13.05 -6.95 0.76
N ALA A 162 -12.32 -6.03 1.35
CA ALA A 162 -11.31 -5.27 0.62
C ALA A 162 -10.23 -6.21 0.10
N TYR A 163 -9.72 -6.00 -1.10
CA TYR A 163 -8.60 -6.76 -1.62
C TYR A 163 -7.72 -5.92 -2.56
N LEU A 164 -6.44 -6.27 -2.61
CA LEU A 164 -5.49 -5.75 -3.57
C LEU A 164 -5.28 -6.81 -4.65
N GLU A 165 -5.61 -6.45 -5.88
CA GLU A 165 -5.35 -7.27 -7.05
C GLU A 165 -3.96 -6.90 -7.57
N VAL A 166 -3.07 -7.88 -7.81
CA VAL A 166 -1.66 -7.65 -8.19
C VAL A 166 -1.30 -8.53 -9.38
N SER A 167 -0.56 -7.97 -10.34
CA SER A 167 -0.03 -8.70 -11.49
C SER A 167 1.11 -9.63 -11.04
N PRO A 168 1.18 -10.87 -11.53
CA PRO A 168 2.31 -11.76 -11.26
C PRO A 168 3.66 -11.17 -11.68
N ASN A 169 3.67 -10.26 -12.66
CA ASN A 169 4.89 -9.62 -13.17
C ASN A 169 5.61 -8.75 -12.13
N VAL A 170 4.94 -8.38 -11.03
CA VAL A 170 5.51 -7.58 -9.95
C VAL A 170 5.53 -8.33 -8.62
N GLN A 171 5.45 -9.66 -8.66
CA GLN A 171 5.46 -10.50 -7.48
C GLN A 171 6.78 -10.40 -6.69
N ASP A 172 7.91 -10.18 -7.37
CA ASP A 172 9.20 -9.96 -6.72
C ASP A 172 9.23 -8.64 -5.90
N ASP A 173 8.46 -7.65 -6.35
CA ASP A 173 8.29 -6.34 -5.71
C ASP A 173 7.09 -6.31 -4.74
N LEU A 174 6.45 -7.45 -4.45
CA LEU A 174 5.22 -7.49 -3.66
C LEU A 174 5.37 -6.87 -2.26
N ASP A 175 6.53 -7.07 -1.62
CA ASP A 175 6.83 -6.54 -0.30
C ASP A 175 6.82 -5.00 -0.30
N ILE A 176 7.52 -4.37 -1.25
CA ILE A 176 7.57 -2.91 -1.39
C ILE A 176 6.24 -2.33 -1.90
N ILE A 177 5.55 -3.05 -2.78
CA ILE A 177 4.20 -2.69 -3.26
C ILE A 177 3.23 -2.64 -2.08
N LEU A 178 3.23 -3.64 -1.20
CA LEU A 178 2.33 -3.66 -0.05
C LEU A 178 2.64 -2.56 0.96
N VAL A 179 3.92 -2.34 1.28
CA VAL A 179 4.31 -1.28 2.22
C VAL A 179 3.92 0.10 1.68
N THR A 180 4.24 0.39 0.41
CA THR A 180 3.89 1.67 -0.22
C THR A 180 2.37 1.84 -0.36
N PHE A 181 1.65 0.77 -0.71
CA PHE A 181 0.18 0.74 -0.72
C PHE A 181 -0.39 1.19 0.62
N LEU A 182 0.04 0.58 1.73
CA LEU A 182 -0.46 0.88 3.07
C LEU A 182 -0.20 2.34 3.45
N MET A 183 0.97 2.87 3.11
CA MET A 183 1.31 4.27 3.40
C MET A 183 0.47 5.25 2.58
N VAL A 184 0.28 4.99 1.27
CA VAL A 184 -0.52 5.85 0.40
C VAL A 184 -1.99 5.82 0.81
N GLU A 185 -2.56 4.64 1.05
CA GLU A 185 -3.96 4.49 1.46
C GLU A 185 -4.21 5.09 2.85
N ARG A 186 -3.27 4.95 3.80
CA ARG A 186 -3.35 5.62 5.11
C ARG A 186 -3.35 7.14 4.96
N LYS A 187 -2.50 7.70 4.11
CA LYS A 187 -2.49 9.15 3.80
C LYS A 187 -3.82 9.62 3.23
N ARG A 188 -4.40 8.82 2.31
CA ARG A 188 -5.71 9.11 1.70
C ARG A 188 -6.81 9.17 2.75
N ARG A 189 -6.89 8.16 3.63
CA ARG A 189 -7.87 8.10 4.73
C ARG A 189 -7.73 9.25 5.72
N ASP A 190 -6.50 9.64 6.06
CA ASP A 190 -6.26 10.77 6.96
C ASP A 190 -6.71 12.09 6.33
N ARG A 191 -6.51 12.28 5.01
CA ARG A 191 -7.03 13.45 4.28
C ARG A 191 -8.56 13.48 4.25
N GLU A 192 -9.19 12.33 4.07
CA GLU A 192 -10.65 12.19 4.06
C GLU A 192 -11.25 12.55 5.43
N LYS A 193 -10.69 12.03 6.53
CA LYS A 193 -11.11 12.38 7.90
C LYS A 193 -10.99 13.87 8.19
N ARG A 194 -9.87 14.49 7.79
CA ARG A 194 -9.66 15.94 7.98
C ARG A 194 -10.68 16.80 7.21
N ARG A 195 -11.14 16.33 6.04
CA ARG A 195 -12.16 17.00 5.23
C ARG A 195 -13.59 16.83 5.78
N GLN A 196 -13.85 15.76 6.53
CA GLN A 196 -15.15 15.54 7.16
C GLN A 196 -15.27 16.24 8.53
N ALA A 197 -14.13 16.54 9.16
CA ALA A 197 -14.07 17.17 10.47
C ALA A 197 -13.99 18.72 10.44
N GLY A 198 -13.79 19.31 9.27
CA GLY A 198 -13.79 20.76 9.05
C GLY A 198 -14.88 21.15 8.08
#